data_AF-A0A420CEH9-F1
#
_entry.id   AF-A0A420CEH9-F1
#
_cell.length_a   1.000
_cell.length_b   1.000
_cell.length_c   1.000
_cell.angle_alpha   90.00
_cell.angle_beta   90.00
_cell.angle_gamma   90.00
#
_symmetry.space_group_name_H-M   'P 1'
#
loop_
_entity.id
_entity.type
_entity.pdbx_description
1 polymer ?
#
loop_
_entity_poly.entity_id
_entity_poly.type
_entity_poly.pdbx_seq_one_letter_code
_entity_poly.pdbx_strand_id
1 'polypeptide(L)'
;MKTYEKVFEFLTDPTKETFLKCRELVISNTEYDPYSEDIENLQDLLNEGKFEEVIQYVNVNILLSPRAHICKYFAYKELGDEKGRNIEMTIAQLIFDCLEKTGDGTKDSPYMITRISDERDLIRHHFNKQDVSQILVKDGDKIMDVLTLDDGTQLYFDIKVPYQRLAFSFNKRNEQAENKEEKKPKKKWWKF
;
A
#
# COMPACT_ATOMS: atom_id res chain seq x y z
N MET A 1 3.72 -18.08 -6.55
CA MET A 1 5.12 -18.35 -6.13
C MET A 1 6.13 -17.53 -6.93
N LYS A 2 6.24 -17.68 -8.26
CA LYS A 2 7.23 -16.95 -9.09
C LYS A 2 7.16 -15.41 -9.01
N THR A 3 5.99 -14.82 -8.78
CA THR A 3 5.84 -13.36 -8.65
C THR A 3 6.42 -12.84 -7.33
N TYR A 4 6.23 -13.57 -6.22
CA TYR A 4 6.71 -13.17 -4.90
C TYR A 4 8.24 -13.16 -4.82
N GLU A 5 8.89 -14.19 -5.38
CA GLU A 5 10.36 -14.27 -5.44
C GLU A 5 10.98 -13.10 -6.22
N LYS A 6 10.32 -12.67 -7.30
CA LYS A 6 10.79 -11.54 -8.13
C LYS A 6 10.57 -10.17 -7.48
N VAL A 7 9.56 -10.04 -6.62
CA VAL A 7 9.30 -8.78 -5.91
C VAL A 7 10.44 -8.46 -4.94
N PHE A 8 11.22 -9.44 -4.49
CA PHE A 8 12.37 -9.22 -3.61
C PHE A 8 13.71 -9.05 -4.35
N GLU A 9 13.72 -8.93 -5.69
CA GLU A 9 14.96 -8.65 -6.44
C GLU A 9 15.62 -7.33 -6.00
N PHE A 10 14.84 -6.32 -5.56
CA PHE A 10 15.37 -5.06 -5.03
C PHE A 10 16.22 -5.24 -3.76
N LEU A 11 16.11 -6.36 -3.05
CA LEU A 11 16.94 -6.61 -1.87
C LEU A 11 18.43 -6.77 -2.23
N THR A 12 18.73 -7.13 -3.49
CA THR A 12 20.10 -7.29 -3.98
C THR A 12 20.67 -6.04 -4.64
N ASP A 13 19.80 -5.20 -5.21
CA ASP A 13 20.15 -3.95 -5.87
C ASP A 13 19.05 -2.89 -5.63
N PRO A 14 19.09 -2.18 -4.49
CA PRO A 14 18.01 -1.28 -4.06
C PRO A 14 18.11 0.09 -4.76
N THR A 15 17.96 0.10 -6.08
CA THR A 15 17.89 1.30 -6.93
C THR A 15 16.44 1.71 -7.18
N LYS A 16 16.23 2.96 -7.62
CA LYS A 16 14.92 3.45 -8.06
C LYS A 16 14.35 2.54 -9.15
N GLU A 17 15.16 2.18 -10.13
CA GLU A 17 14.78 1.38 -11.29
C GLU A 17 14.35 -0.02 -10.89
N THR A 18 15.10 -0.68 -9.99
CA THR A 18 14.76 -2.03 -9.51
C THR A 18 13.51 -2.00 -8.64
N PHE A 19 13.36 -1.01 -7.76
CA PHE A 19 12.13 -0.83 -6.97
C PHE A 19 10.90 -0.63 -7.86
N LEU A 20 10.97 0.24 -8.87
CA LEU A 20 9.85 0.50 -9.78
C LEU A 20 9.45 -0.75 -10.59
N LYS A 21 10.41 -1.61 -10.95
CA LYS A 21 10.11 -2.92 -11.57
C LYS A 21 9.36 -3.84 -10.60
N CYS A 22 9.79 -3.93 -9.34
CA CYS A 22 9.09 -4.73 -8.33
C CYS A 22 7.69 -4.16 -8.03
N ARG A 23 7.56 -2.83 -7.97
CA ARG A 23 6.27 -2.14 -7.84
C ARG A 23 5.34 -2.46 -9.00
N GLU A 24 5.83 -2.49 -10.24
CA GLU A 24 5.04 -2.86 -11.41
C GLU A 24 4.44 -4.27 -11.27
N LEU A 25 5.22 -5.23 -10.74
CA LEU A 25 4.73 -6.60 -10.48
C LEU A 25 3.60 -6.63 -9.43
N VAL A 26 3.65 -5.74 -8.44
CA VAL A 26 2.60 -5.60 -7.41
C VAL A 26 1.35 -4.97 -8.01
N ILE A 27 1.47 -3.78 -8.62
CA ILE A 27 0.30 -3.00 -9.06
C ILE A 27 -0.43 -3.61 -10.26
N SER A 28 0.26 -4.41 -11.07
CA SER A 28 -0.34 -5.15 -12.20
C SER A 28 -1.07 -6.43 -11.76
N ASN A 29 -0.93 -6.85 -10.50
CA ASN A 29 -1.62 -8.02 -9.98
C ASN A 29 -3.15 -7.77 -9.90
N THR A 30 -3.95 -8.78 -10.23
CA THR A 30 -5.41 -8.70 -10.15
C THR A 30 -5.96 -8.52 -8.74
N GLU A 31 -5.22 -8.97 -7.73
CA GLU A 31 -5.57 -8.87 -6.31
C GLU A 31 -5.04 -7.59 -5.65
N TYR A 32 -4.30 -6.76 -6.40
CA TYR A 32 -3.80 -5.49 -5.88
C TYR A 32 -4.96 -4.59 -5.45
N ASP A 33 -4.97 -4.22 -4.17
CA ASP A 33 -5.89 -3.31 -3.53
C ASP A 33 -5.10 -2.41 -2.55
N PRO A 34 -4.79 -1.16 -2.95
CA PRO A 34 -4.02 -0.24 -2.13
C PRO A 34 -4.77 0.31 -0.91
N TYR A 35 -6.07 0.01 -0.80
CA TYR A 35 -6.96 0.43 0.29
C TYR A 35 -7.44 -0.76 1.14
N SER A 36 -6.87 -1.96 0.93
CA SER A 36 -7.24 -3.12 1.73
C SER A 36 -6.95 -2.90 3.21
N GLU A 37 -7.67 -3.61 4.08
CA GLU A 37 -7.48 -3.62 5.53
C GLU A 37 -6.32 -4.54 5.96
N ASP A 38 -5.46 -4.97 5.03
CA ASP A 38 -4.43 -5.99 5.29
C ASP A 38 -3.46 -5.55 6.39
N ILE A 39 -3.17 -4.25 6.51
CA ILE A 39 -2.25 -3.77 7.53
C ILE A 39 -2.92 -3.69 8.91
N GLU A 40 -4.17 -3.25 8.95
CA GLU A 40 -4.99 -3.22 10.15
C GLU A 40 -5.18 -4.65 10.68
N ASN A 41 -5.49 -5.60 9.80
CA ASN A 41 -5.57 -7.02 10.13
C ASN A 41 -4.25 -7.58 10.68
N LEU A 42 -3.11 -7.25 10.05
CA LEU A 42 -1.78 -7.64 10.55
C LEU A 42 -1.52 -7.06 11.95
N GLN A 43 -1.91 -5.82 12.18
CA GLN A 43 -1.72 -5.14 13.46
C GLN A 43 -2.62 -5.74 14.54
N ASP A 44 -3.85 -6.11 14.21
CA ASP A 44 -4.77 -6.79 15.12
C ASP A 44 -4.23 -8.17 15.52
N LEU A 45 -3.76 -8.97 14.56
CA LEU A 45 -3.11 -10.26 14.84
C LEU A 45 -1.89 -10.10 15.77
N LEU A 46 -1.07 -9.07 15.54
CA LEU A 46 0.08 -8.78 16.38
C LEU A 46 -0.35 -8.40 17.81
N ASN A 47 -1.36 -7.54 17.94
CA ASN A 47 -1.90 -7.12 19.24
C ASN A 47 -2.56 -8.28 20.01
N GLU A 48 -3.16 -9.23 19.30
CA GLU A 48 -3.75 -10.45 19.86
C GLU A 48 -2.70 -11.52 20.23
N GLY A 49 -1.42 -11.29 19.93
CA GLY A 49 -0.34 -12.24 20.21
C GLY A 49 -0.29 -13.44 19.26
N LYS A 50 -0.98 -13.36 18.11
CA LYS A 50 -1.00 -14.41 17.07
C LYS A 50 0.20 -14.30 16.14
N PHE A 51 1.40 -14.42 16.71
CA PHE A 51 2.66 -14.11 16.02
C PHE A 51 2.93 -14.99 14.79
N GLU A 52 2.59 -16.29 14.87
CA GLU A 52 2.72 -17.20 13.72
C GLU A 52 1.80 -16.80 12.58
N GLU A 53 0.59 -16.32 12.88
CA GLU A 53 -0.35 -15.83 11.86
C GLU A 53 0.18 -14.56 11.18
N VAL A 54 0.75 -13.62 11.95
CA VAL A 54 1.41 -12.42 11.41
C VAL A 54 2.53 -12.79 10.43
N ILE A 55 3.37 -13.77 10.78
CA ILE A 55 4.48 -14.21 9.91
C ILE A 55 3.95 -14.85 8.63
N GLN A 56 2.95 -15.72 8.75
CA GLN A 56 2.36 -16.45 7.62
C GLN A 56 1.49 -15.57 6.71
N TYR A 57 1.04 -14.42 7.20
CA TYR A 57 0.25 -13.48 6.44
C TYR A 57 1.08 -12.89 5.29
N VAL A 58 0.81 -13.34 4.06
CA VAL A 58 1.49 -12.90 2.83
C VAL A 58 0.47 -12.76 1.72
N ASN A 59 0.37 -11.56 1.16
CA ASN A 59 -0.39 -11.27 -0.05
C ASN A 59 0.31 -10.17 -0.85
N VAL A 60 -0.18 -9.89 -2.07
CA VAL A 60 0.45 -8.91 -2.97
C VAL A 60 0.46 -7.48 -2.40
N ASN A 61 -0.53 -7.11 -1.60
CA ASN A 61 -0.71 -5.75 -1.12
C ASN A 61 0.27 -5.37 -0.03
N ILE A 62 0.91 -6.33 0.64
CA ILE A 62 1.79 -6.05 1.78
C ILE A 62 3.27 -6.21 1.46
N LEU A 63 3.63 -6.75 0.29
CA LEU A 63 5.03 -7.07 -0.07
C LEU A 63 5.95 -5.87 -0.12
N LEU A 64 5.42 -4.70 -0.47
CA LEU A 64 6.16 -3.45 -0.56
C LEU A 64 5.69 -2.45 0.50
N SER A 65 5.07 -2.93 1.58
CA SER A 65 4.64 -2.08 2.69
C SER A 65 5.63 -2.16 3.84
N PRO A 66 6.35 -1.08 4.18
CA PRO A 66 7.28 -1.08 5.31
C PRO A 66 6.60 -1.47 6.62
N ARG A 67 5.36 -0.99 6.85
CA ARG A 67 4.59 -1.26 8.08
C ARG A 67 4.25 -2.74 8.24
N ALA A 68 3.96 -3.46 7.16
CA ALA A 68 3.73 -4.90 7.22
C ALA A 68 4.99 -5.65 7.69
N HIS A 69 6.14 -5.32 7.12
CA HIS A 69 7.43 -5.90 7.51
C HIS A 69 7.81 -5.55 8.96
N ILE A 70 7.50 -4.35 9.44
CA ILE A 70 7.67 -3.97 10.84
C ILE A 70 6.77 -4.82 11.77
N CYS A 71 5.52 -5.11 11.38
CA CYS A 71 4.67 -6.01 12.16
C CYS A 71 5.28 -7.42 12.27
N LYS A 72 5.82 -7.94 11.16
CA LYS A 72 6.51 -9.24 11.14
C LYS A 72 7.80 -9.23 11.96
N TYR A 73 8.56 -8.14 11.94
CA TYR A 73 9.70 -7.93 12.83
C TYR A 73 9.31 -8.14 14.30
N PHE A 74 8.22 -7.54 14.75
CA PHE A 74 7.77 -7.70 16.13
C PHE A 74 7.29 -9.13 16.41
N ALA A 75 6.56 -9.77 15.49
CA ALA A 75 6.16 -11.17 15.65
C ALA A 75 7.37 -12.10 15.78
N TYR A 76 8.39 -11.99 14.91
CA TYR A 76 9.62 -12.77 15.02
C TYR A 76 10.38 -12.50 16.32
N LYS A 77 10.38 -11.25 16.79
CA LYS A 77 10.99 -10.88 18.07
C LYS A 77 10.32 -11.61 19.24
N GLU A 78 8.98 -11.66 19.27
CA GLU A 78 8.23 -12.33 20.35
C GLU A 78 8.41 -13.86 20.32
N LEU A 79 8.62 -14.44 19.13
CA LEU A 79 8.94 -15.87 18.99
C LEU A 79 10.42 -16.22 19.22
N GLY A 80 11.28 -15.22 19.47
CA GLY A 80 12.72 -15.43 19.68
C GLY A 80 13.52 -15.79 18.42
N ASP A 81 12.97 -15.56 17.22
CA ASP A 81 13.68 -15.78 15.94
C ASP A 81 14.43 -14.51 15.51
N GLU A 82 15.68 -14.40 15.93
CA GLU A 82 16.53 -13.26 15.61
C GLU A 82 16.80 -13.12 14.10
N LYS A 83 16.88 -14.24 13.38
CA LYS A 83 17.17 -14.22 11.95
C LYS A 83 15.99 -13.66 11.18
N GLY A 84 14.79 -14.18 11.41
CA GLY A 84 13.56 -13.69 10.80
C GLY A 84 13.36 -12.21 11.10
N ARG A 85 13.53 -11.82 12.37
CA ARG A 85 13.45 -10.42 12.81
C ARG A 85 14.40 -9.51 12.01
N ASN A 86 15.68 -9.86 11.91
CA ASN A 86 16.66 -9.01 11.24
C ASN A 86 16.38 -8.89 9.72
N ILE A 87 15.91 -9.97 9.09
CA ILE A 87 15.50 -9.96 7.68
C ILE A 87 14.34 -8.99 7.47
N GLU A 88 13.27 -9.08 8.26
CA GLU A 88 12.10 -8.22 8.11
C GLU A 88 12.42 -6.72 8.30
N MET A 89 13.28 -6.39 9.27
CA MET A 89 13.72 -5.00 9.45
C MET A 89 14.55 -4.51 8.25
N THR A 90 15.42 -5.37 7.70
CA THR A 90 16.22 -5.04 6.52
C THR A 90 15.32 -4.73 5.33
N ILE A 91 14.28 -5.55 5.12
CA ILE A 91 13.32 -5.33 4.05
C ILE A 91 12.57 -4.01 4.25
N ALA A 92 12.06 -3.75 5.46
CA ALA A 92 11.35 -2.51 5.77
C ALA A 92 12.20 -1.25 5.48
N GLN A 93 13.46 -1.25 5.91
CA GLN A 93 14.40 -0.15 5.67
C GLN A 93 14.67 0.05 4.17
N LEU A 94 14.93 -1.04 3.44
CA LEU A 94 15.17 -0.95 2.00
C LEU A 94 13.96 -0.44 1.22
N ILE A 95 12.74 -0.72 1.67
CA ILE A 95 11.54 -0.16 1.05
C ILE A 95 11.48 1.35 1.30
N PHE A 96 11.73 1.83 2.53
CA PHE A 96 11.79 3.28 2.81
C PHE A 96 12.84 3.97 1.95
N ASP A 97 14.07 3.44 1.91
CA ASP A 97 15.15 3.98 1.07
C ASP A 97 14.74 4.06 -0.40
N CYS A 98 14.03 3.04 -0.89
CA CYS A 98 13.56 3.00 -2.27
C CYS A 98 12.42 3.99 -2.53
N LEU A 99 11.48 4.17 -1.60
CA LEU A 99 10.45 5.20 -1.69
C LEU A 99 11.09 6.59 -1.76
N GLU A 100 12.09 6.86 -0.93
CA GLU A 100 12.85 8.12 -0.95
C GLU A 100 13.66 8.33 -2.22
N LYS A 101 14.06 7.26 -2.92
CA LYS A 101 14.71 7.37 -4.23
C LYS A 101 13.75 7.69 -5.37
N THR A 102 12.44 7.56 -5.16
CA THR A 102 11.46 7.83 -6.23
C THR A 102 11.32 9.32 -6.54
N GLY A 103 11.48 10.18 -5.53
CA GLY A 103 11.36 11.63 -5.62
C GLY A 103 11.92 12.32 -4.37
N ASP A 104 11.69 13.61 -4.22
CA ASP A 104 12.13 14.40 -3.05
C ASP A 104 10.95 15.00 -2.25
N GLY A 105 9.72 14.58 -2.58
CA GLY A 105 8.51 15.04 -1.92
C GLY A 105 8.04 16.42 -2.38
N THR A 106 8.66 17.03 -3.38
CA THR A 106 8.19 18.27 -4.00
C THR A 106 7.10 18.00 -5.05
N LYS A 107 6.39 19.05 -5.48
CA LYS A 107 5.38 18.95 -6.54
C LYS A 107 5.95 18.41 -7.87
N ASP A 108 7.19 18.78 -8.18
CA ASP A 108 7.83 18.39 -9.44
C ASP A 108 8.36 16.96 -9.37
N SER A 109 8.79 16.51 -8.19
CA SER A 109 9.35 15.19 -7.91
C SER A 109 8.71 14.55 -6.67
N PRO A 110 7.41 14.20 -6.73
CA PRO A 110 6.70 13.62 -5.59
C PRO A 110 7.21 12.21 -5.27
N TYR A 111 7.05 11.78 -4.02
CA TYR A 111 7.30 10.38 -3.66
C TYR A 111 6.25 9.47 -4.29
N MET A 112 6.67 8.37 -4.91
CA MET A 112 5.76 7.42 -5.56
C MET A 112 5.44 6.25 -4.63
N ILE A 113 4.22 6.21 -4.13
CA ILE A 113 3.75 5.21 -3.17
C ILE A 113 3.17 3.97 -3.85
N THR A 114 3.10 2.85 -3.10
CA THR A 114 2.45 1.61 -3.55
C THR A 114 1.11 1.39 -2.86
N ARG A 115 1.00 1.77 -1.58
CA ARG A 115 -0.25 1.85 -0.82
C ARG A 115 -0.43 3.25 -0.25
N ILE A 116 -1.67 3.65 0.00
CA ILE A 116 -1.97 4.96 0.61
C ILE A 116 -1.34 5.11 2.00
N SER A 117 -1.27 4.04 2.80
CA SER A 117 -0.65 4.11 4.12
C SER A 117 0.84 4.46 4.08
N ASP A 118 1.53 4.16 2.98
CA ASP A 118 2.97 4.39 2.84
C ASP A 118 3.33 5.88 2.98
N GLU A 119 2.40 6.80 2.66
CA GLU A 119 2.59 8.25 2.82
C GLU A 119 2.91 8.62 4.27
N ARG A 120 2.07 8.14 5.19
CA ARG A 120 2.20 8.42 6.62
C ARG A 120 3.29 7.59 7.27
N ASP A 121 3.51 6.37 6.76
CA ASP A 121 4.62 5.54 7.20
C ASP A 121 5.96 6.24 6.87
N LEU A 122 6.11 6.81 5.68
CA LEU A 122 7.30 7.57 5.29
C LEU A 122 7.47 8.85 6.11
N ILE A 123 6.38 9.61 6.34
CA ILE A 123 6.42 10.84 7.16
C ILE A 123 6.93 10.54 8.57
N ARG A 124 6.37 9.51 9.20
CA ARG A 124 6.76 9.12 10.57
C ARG A 124 8.19 8.59 10.61
N HIS A 125 8.60 7.81 9.62
CA HIS A 125 9.92 7.20 9.57
C HIS A 125 11.05 8.21 9.28
N HIS A 126 10.93 8.96 8.19
CA HIS A 126 11.99 9.83 7.71
C HIS A 126 12.02 11.19 8.41
N PHE A 127 10.84 11.80 8.58
CA PHE A 127 10.74 13.17 9.08
C PHE A 127 10.49 13.23 10.59
N ASN A 128 10.09 12.11 11.22
CA ASN A 128 9.65 12.06 12.61
C ASN A 128 8.60 13.15 12.94
N LYS A 129 7.63 13.31 12.02
CA LYS A 129 6.57 14.32 12.07
C LYS A 129 5.19 13.69 11.92
N GLN A 130 4.17 14.52 12.01
CA GLN A 130 2.77 14.16 11.74
C GLN A 130 2.17 15.10 10.69
N ASP A 131 1.24 14.58 9.90
CA ASP A 131 0.41 15.40 9.04
C ASP A 131 -0.74 16.04 9.83
N VAL A 132 -1.03 17.30 9.52
CA VAL A 132 -2.16 18.06 10.09
C VAL A 132 -3.29 18.26 9.08
N SER A 133 -3.00 18.08 7.79
CA SER A 133 -4.01 18.11 6.73
C SER A 133 -3.53 17.39 5.48
N GLN A 134 -4.50 16.97 4.66
CA GLN A 134 -4.28 16.33 3.37
C GLN A 134 -5.22 16.95 2.34
N ILE A 135 -4.70 17.24 1.15
CA ILE A 135 -5.50 17.67 -0.01
C ILE A 135 -5.15 16.85 -1.25
N LEU A 136 -6.14 16.59 -2.09
CA LEU A 136 -5.95 15.95 -3.39
C LEU A 136 -5.70 17.01 -4.46
N VAL A 137 -4.57 16.91 -5.16
CA VAL A 137 -4.20 17.77 -6.28
C VAL A 137 -4.22 16.97 -7.58
N LYS A 138 -4.94 17.49 -8.58
CA LYS A 138 -4.93 16.98 -9.95
C LYS A 138 -4.28 18.03 -10.84
N ASP A 139 -3.13 17.70 -11.40
CA ASP A 139 -2.36 18.61 -12.26
C ASP A 139 -1.94 17.88 -13.53
N GLY A 140 -2.67 18.12 -14.62
CA GLY A 140 -2.52 17.36 -15.86
C GLY A 140 -2.79 15.87 -15.66
N ASP A 141 -1.78 15.05 -15.89
CA ASP A 141 -1.85 13.60 -15.72
C ASP A 141 -1.39 13.11 -14.34
N LYS A 142 -0.91 14.00 -13.48
CA LYS A 142 -0.52 13.72 -12.10
C LYS A 142 -1.74 13.77 -11.19
N ILE A 143 -1.84 12.77 -10.32
CA ILE A 143 -2.80 12.74 -9.22
C ILE A 143 -1.98 12.57 -7.96
N MET A 144 -1.98 13.60 -7.13
CA MET A 144 -1.10 13.67 -5.96
C MET A 144 -1.90 13.95 -4.71
N ASP A 145 -1.51 13.32 -3.61
CA ASP A 145 -1.88 13.79 -2.28
C ASP A 145 -0.80 14.72 -1.75
N VAL A 146 -1.23 15.82 -1.14
CA VAL A 146 -0.37 16.80 -0.50
C VAL A 146 -0.66 16.78 0.98
N LEU A 147 0.30 16.30 1.76
CA LEU A 147 0.23 16.27 3.21
C LEU A 147 0.97 17.48 3.75
N THR A 148 0.29 18.29 4.55
CA THR A 148 0.92 19.39 5.29
C THR A 148 1.29 18.89 6.68
N LEU A 149 2.55 19.04 7.06
CA LEU A 149 3.08 18.65 8.36
C LEU A 149 2.82 19.72 9.42
N ASP A 150 3.02 19.35 10.68
CA ASP A 150 2.88 20.23 11.85
C ASP A 150 3.72 21.50 11.83
N ASP A 151 4.85 21.51 11.12
CA ASP A 151 5.71 22.68 10.92
C ASP A 151 5.40 23.48 9.64
N GLY A 152 4.34 23.10 8.92
CA GLY A 152 3.90 23.74 7.68
C GLY A 152 4.60 23.22 6.42
N THR A 153 5.54 22.29 6.52
CA THR A 153 6.14 21.61 5.36
C THR A 153 5.05 20.90 4.55
N GLN A 154 5.11 21.00 3.23
CA GLN A 154 4.22 20.26 2.34
C GLN A 154 4.99 19.16 1.62
N LEU A 155 4.48 17.93 1.69
CA LEU A 155 5.01 16.78 0.97
C LEU A 155 3.99 16.29 -0.05
N TYR A 156 4.47 16.01 -1.25
CA TYR A 156 3.67 15.56 -2.38
C TYR A 156 3.94 14.08 -2.65
N PHE A 157 2.87 13.32 -2.81
CA PHE A 157 2.89 11.89 -3.07
C PHE A 157 2.14 11.59 -4.37
N ASP A 158 2.76 10.87 -5.31
CA ASP A 158 2.08 10.38 -6.51
C ASP A 158 1.21 9.17 -6.14
N ILE A 159 -0.10 9.37 -6.22
CA ILE A 159 -1.11 8.38 -5.90
C ILE A 159 -1.91 7.95 -7.13
N LYS A 160 -1.46 8.27 -8.35
CA LYS A 160 -2.22 8.03 -9.59
C LYS A 160 -2.68 6.58 -9.70
N VAL A 161 -1.77 5.64 -9.46
CA VAL A 161 -2.07 4.20 -9.54
C VAL A 161 -3.05 3.78 -8.44
N PRO A 162 -2.81 4.05 -7.14
CA PRO A 162 -3.80 3.80 -6.10
C PRO A 162 -5.17 4.40 -6.40
N TYR A 163 -5.22 5.69 -6.77
CA TYR A 163 -6.44 6.41 -7.07
C TYR A 163 -7.23 5.76 -8.22
N GLN A 164 -6.54 5.39 -9.31
CA GLN A 164 -7.18 4.73 -10.45
C GLN A 164 -7.75 3.36 -10.08
N ARG A 165 -7.07 2.61 -9.21
CA ARG A 165 -7.57 1.31 -8.73
C ARG A 165 -8.87 1.48 -7.95
N LEU A 166 -8.96 2.50 -7.09
CA LEU A 166 -10.20 2.82 -6.36
C LEU A 166 -11.33 3.17 -7.31
N ALA A 167 -11.08 4.07 -8.28
CA ALA A 167 -12.07 4.48 -9.27
C ALA A 167 -12.59 3.29 -10.10
N PHE A 168 -11.69 2.39 -10.52
CA PHE A 168 -12.04 1.16 -11.22
C PHE A 168 -12.93 0.25 -10.37
N SER A 169 -12.59 0.05 -9.09
CA SER A 169 -13.37 -0.76 -8.15
C SER A 169 -14.76 -0.18 -7.87
N PHE A 170 -14.92 1.14 -7.85
CA PHE A 170 -16.24 1.77 -7.77
C PHE A 170 -17.07 1.55 -9.04
N ASN A 171 -16.49 1.78 -10.22
CA ASN A 171 -17.19 1.58 -11.49
C ASN A 171 -17.66 0.13 -11.67
N LYS A 172 -16.79 -0.85 -11.38
CA LYS A 172 -17.15 -2.28 -11.45
C LYS A 172 -18.28 -2.66 -10.49
N ARG A 173 -18.30 -2.08 -9.28
CA ARG A 173 -19.40 -2.28 -8.30
C ARG A 173 -20.71 -1.69 -8.80
N ASN A 174 -20.68 -0.50 -9.40
CA ASN A 174 -21.85 0.15 -9.99
C ASN A 174 -22.38 -0.64 -11.19
N GLU A 175 -21.52 -1.05 -12.13
CA GLU A 175 -21.90 -1.89 -13.27
C GLU A 175 -22.50 -3.24 -12.84
N GLN A 176 -21.98 -3.86 -11.79
CA GLN A 176 -22.56 -5.10 -11.24
C GLN A 176 -23.90 -4.88 -10.55
N ALA A 177 -24.12 -3.71 -9.93
CA ALA A 177 -25.40 -3.34 -9.35
C ALA A 177 -26.44 -3.10 -10.45
N GLU A 178 -26.10 -2.35 -11.50
CA GLU A 178 -26.96 -2.08 -12.66
C GLU A 178 -27.32 -3.38 -13.40
N ASN A 179 -26.36 -4.25 -13.68
CA ASN A 179 -26.60 -5.56 -14.31
C ASN A 179 -27.47 -6.50 -13.43
N LYS A 180 -27.43 -6.37 -12.10
CA LYS A 180 -28.30 -7.12 -11.19
C LYS A 180 -29.72 -6.53 -11.14
N GLU A 181 -29.89 -5.23 -11.35
CA GLU A 181 -31.21 -4.60 -11.45
C GLU A 181 -31.90 -4.92 -12.78
N GLU A 182 -31.16 -4.94 -13.89
CA GLU A 182 -31.71 -5.35 -15.20
C GLU A 182 -32.11 -6.84 -15.25
N LYS A 183 -31.44 -7.69 -14.46
CA LYS A 183 -31.73 -9.13 -14.37
C LYS A 183 -32.85 -9.49 -13.38
N LYS A 184 -33.44 -8.55 -12.65
CA LYS A 184 -34.64 -8.83 -11.84
C LYS A 184 -35.83 -9.06 -12.80
N PRO A 185 -36.46 -10.25 -12.82
CA PRO A 185 -37.63 -10.45 -13.66
C PRO A 185 -38.72 -9.48 -13.23
N LYS A 186 -39.24 -8.69 -14.17
CA LYS A 186 -40.41 -7.84 -13.95
C LYS A 186 -41.52 -8.73 -13.37
N LYS A 187 -41.83 -8.56 -12.07
CA LYS A 187 -42.93 -9.27 -11.41
C LYS A 187 -44.18 -9.03 -12.24
N LYS A 188 -44.72 -10.08 -12.86
CA LYS A 188 -46.07 -10.03 -13.46
C LYS A 188 -47.06 -9.93 -12.31
N TRP A 189 -47.62 -8.75 -12.12
CA TRP A 189 -48.77 -8.55 -11.25
C TRP A 189 -49.98 -9.17 -11.96
N TRP A 190 -50.44 -10.31 -11.46
CA TRP A 190 -51.73 -10.88 -11.85
C TRP A 190 -52.82 -9.93 -11.39
N LYS A 191 -53.71 -9.53 -12.31
CA LYS A 191 -54.97 -8.87 -11.97
C LYS A 191 -55.98 -9.96 -11.61
N PHE A 192 -56.58 -9.84 -10.43
CA PHE A 192 -57.89 -10.43 -10.14
C PHE A 192 -58.96 -9.70 -10.94
#